data_AF-A0A6J7AS79-F1
#
_entry.id   AF-A0A6J7AS79-F1
#
_cell.length_a   1.000
_cell.length_b   1.000
_cell.length_c   1.000
_cell.angle_alpha   90.00
_cell.angle_beta   90.00
_cell.angle_gamma   90.00
#
_symmetry.space_group_name_H-M   'P 1'
#
loop_
_entity.id
_entity.type
_entity.pdbx_description
1 polymer ?
#
loop_
_entity_poly.entity_id
_entity_poly.type
_entity_poly.pdbx_seq_one_letter_code
_entity_poly.pdbx_strand_id
1 'polypeptide(L)' 'MCEAIGHPVQRLVRTRIGPLRDGSLEPGAWRVLTVDEVRALERAASVER' A
#
# COMPACT_ATOMS: atom_id res chain seq x y z
N MET A 1 -3.24 -14.18 -11.09
CA MET A 1 -2.64 -15.14 -10.12
C MET A 1 -3.70 -16.07 -9.54
N CYS A 2 -4.61 -15.61 -8.66
CA CYS A 2 -5.62 -16.51 -8.06
C CYS A 2 -6.56 -17.15 -9.09
N GLU A 3 -6.96 -16.41 -10.12
CA GLU A 3 -7.74 -16.94 -11.22
C GLU A 3 -7.02 -18.07 -11.99
N ALA A 4 -5.70 -17.98 -12.13
CA ALA A 4 -4.92 -18.98 -12.88
C ALA A 4 -4.95 -20.37 -12.24
N ILE A 5 -5.32 -20.46 -10.95
CA ILE A 5 -5.52 -21.71 -10.22
C ILE A 5 -7.00 -22.02 -9.95
N GLY A 6 -7.92 -21.35 -10.66
CA GLY A 6 -9.37 -21.59 -10.52
C GLY A 6 -9.99 -20.99 -9.24
N HIS A 7 -9.31 -20.07 -8.56
CA HIS A 7 -9.80 -19.44 -7.34
C HIS A 7 -10.14 -17.96 -7.57
N PRO A 8 -11.42 -17.61 -7.82
CA PRO A 8 -11.81 -16.22 -8.10
C PRO A 8 -11.68 -15.34 -6.86
N VAL A 9 -11.13 -14.14 -7.04
CA VAL A 9 -11.03 -13.14 -5.96
C VAL A 9 -12.38 -12.47 -5.79
N GLN A 10 -13.00 -12.67 -4.63
CA GLN A 10 -14.30 -12.06 -4.31
C GLN A 10 -14.16 -10.64 -3.75
N ARG A 11 -13.06 -10.37 -3.02
CA ARG A 11 -12.73 -9.06 -2.45
C ARG A 11 -11.23 -8.92 -2.31
N LEU A 12 -10.70 -7.76 -2.73
CA LEU A 12 -9.30 -7.41 -2.59
C LEU A 12 -9.20 -6.06 -1.87
N VAL A 13 -8.44 -6.01 -0.77
CA VAL A 13 -8.20 -4.78 -0.02
C VAL A 13 -6.70 -4.58 0.13
N ARG A 14 -6.21 -3.42 -0.27
CA ARG A 14 -4.81 -3.04 -0.08
C ARG A 14 -4.63 -2.41 1.30
N THR A 15 -4.01 -3.14 2.21
CA THR A 15 -3.80 -2.70 3.61
C THR A 15 -2.44 -2.02 3.83
N ARG A 16 -1.55 -2.04 2.84
CA ARG A 16 -0.19 -1.47 2.91
C ARG A 16 0.36 -1.13 1.53
N ILE A 17 1.20 -0.09 1.46
CA ILE A 17 2.00 0.27 0.28
C ILE A 17 3.45 0.51 0.73
N GLY A 18 4.35 -0.45 0.51
CA GLY A 18 5.72 -0.36 1.02
C GLY A 18 5.75 -0.15 2.55
N PRO A 19 6.37 0.92 3.06
CA PRO A 19 6.33 1.26 4.49
C PRO A 19 4.98 1.84 4.94
N LEU A 20 4.13 2.23 3.98
CA LEU A 20 2.78 2.77 4.06
C LEU A 20 1.78 1.93 4.85
N ARG A 21 1.36 2.27 6.06
CA ARG A 21 0.15 1.69 6.68
C ARG A 21 -0.79 2.77 7.16
N ASP A 22 -2.07 2.59 6.88
CA ASP A 22 -3.13 3.38 7.50
C ASP A 22 -4.27 2.45 7.92
N GLY A 23 -4.38 2.20 9.22
CA GLY A 23 -5.43 1.37 9.79
C GLY A 23 -6.66 2.16 10.24
N SER A 24 -6.60 3.49 10.14
CA SER A 24 -7.59 4.41 10.73
C SER A 24 -8.34 5.24 9.69
N LEU A 25 -7.90 5.24 8.44
CA LEU A 25 -8.52 6.01 7.38
C LEU A 25 -9.80 5.33 6.88
N GLU A 26 -10.91 6.05 6.96
CA GLU A 26 -12.21 5.59 6.45
C GLU A 26 -12.22 5.45 4.92
N PRO A 27 -13.07 4.58 4.35
CA PRO A 27 -13.24 4.46 2.92
C PRO A 27 -13.55 5.82 2.25
N GLY A 28 -12.79 6.17 1.21
CA GLY A 28 -12.95 7.43 0.48
C GLY A 28 -12.25 8.65 1.11
N ALA A 29 -11.72 8.53 2.33
CA ALA A 29 -10.92 9.58 2.93
C ALA A 29 -9.48 9.58 2.41
N TRP A 30 -8.79 10.72 2.59
CA TRP A 30 -7.38 10.88 2.30
C TRP A 30 -6.73 11.78 3.36
N ARG A 31 -5.41 11.70 3.47
CA ARG A 31 -4.60 12.58 4.31
C ARG A 31 -3.27 12.90 3.65
N VAL A 32 -2.63 13.95 4.13
CA VAL A 32 -1.25 14.28 3.76
C VAL A 32 -0.30 13.30 4.45
N LEU A 33 0.76 12.89 3.75
CA LEU A 33 1.84 12.10 4.33
C LEU A 33 2.68 12.97 5.26
N THR A 34 3.13 12.39 6.36
CA THR A 34 4.15 13.02 7.19
C THR A 34 5.50 13.06 6.47
N VAL A 35 6.38 13.97 6.89
CA VAL A 35 7.74 14.05 6.32
C VAL A 35 8.50 12.73 6.45
N ASP A 36 8.32 12.01 7.56
CA ASP A 36 8.97 10.72 7.78
C ASP A 36 8.44 9.62 6.86
N GLU A 37 7.14 9.63 6.58
CA GLU A 37 6.51 8.74 5.62
C GLU A 37 7.00 8.99 4.20
N VAL A 38 7.14 10.26 3.79
CA VAL A 38 7.72 10.63 2.49
C VAL A 38 9.14 10.09 2.39
N ARG A 39 9.99 10.36 3.38
CA ARG A 39 11.39 9.88 3.40
C ARG A 39 11.47 8.35 3.42
N ALA A 40 10.57 7.67 4.12
CA ALA A 40 10.51 6.22 4.14
C ALA A 40 10.15 5.65 2.76
N LEU A 41 9.23 6.31 2.06
CA LEU A 41 8.85 5.92 0.70
C LEU A 41 10.00 6.15 -0.29
N GLU A 42 10.69 7.29 -0.20
CA GLU A 42 11.88 7.59 -1.02
C GLU A 42 12.95 6.50 -0.83
N ARG A 43 13.29 6.15 0.41
CA ARG A 43 14.26 5.08 0.69
C ARG A 43 13.82 3.72 0.14
N ALA A 44 12.53 3.40 0.25
CA ALA A 44 12.01 2.12 -0.24
C ALA A 44 11.93 2.04 -1.78
N ALA A 45 11.81 3.19 -2.45
CA ALA A 45 11.72 3.29 -3.91
C ALA A 45 13.08 3.41 -4.59
N SER A 46 14.10 3.89 -3.88
CA SER A 46 15.48 3.92 -4.37
C SER A 46 15.97 2.51 -4.66
N VAL A 47 16.14 2.20 -5.94
CA VAL A 47 16.80 0.98 -6.39
C VAL A 47 18.30 1.22 -6.26
N GLU A 48 18.97 0.49 -5.37
CA GLU A 48 20.42 0.34 -5.43
C GLU A 48 20.73 -0.30 -6.79
N ARG A 49 21.49 0.40 -7.63
CA ARG A 49 21.76 -0.01 -9.01
C ARG A 49 22.95 -0.94 -9.09
#